data_AF-A0A1A0H8D3-F1
#
_entry.id   AF-A0A1A0H8D3-F1
#
_cell.length_a   1.000
_cell.length_b   1.000
_cell.length_c   1.000
_cell.angle_alpha   90.00
_cell.angle_beta   90.00
_cell.angle_gamma   90.00
#
_symmetry.space_group_name_H-M   'P 1'
#
loop_
_entity.id
_entity.type
_entity.pdbx_description
1 polymer ?
#
loop_
_entity_poly.entity_id
_entity_poly.type
_entity_poly.pdbx_seq_one_letter_code
_entity_poly.pdbx_strand_id
1 'polypeptide(L)'
;MILGVIRTAITLNFVALVTSMEIVDRTVANNKAEFAEESLTVSAEVYLSIVNSSRVTFLDSVRNYGSLYVTNRNNQDVWVRMSGQDFENSGTVSFSCLTTPVLSDYHIMATRSFVNTGNMYFGVYGGDYGASPFSVTSVATWTNSGMILFLVAHGESAQLQIQRYTPDNGYRSITNTGSLCLNNTHWPVQTNIEGNGCIIVGSGGQLDLQFSESTHGIAEDQTIYLASSDSLLKILGLESYSSEPPVIKLAGLGGSNRIQFQTYSTQTYRYYTSTGLLNVFVDNVRKVSFNIGIGYELGLFDSTSGILSYSGEPPDSAPDVCKCGTSFPAVPNTSG
;
A
#
# COMPACT_ATOMS: atom_id res chain seq x y z
N MET A 1 48.19 56.63 -20.78
CA MET A 1 48.85 55.44 -20.18
C MET A 1 47.81 54.77 -19.31
N ILE A 2 47.18 53.71 -19.81
CA ILE A 2 46.03 53.04 -19.19
C ILE A 2 46.54 51.75 -18.55
N LEU A 3 46.47 51.64 -17.22
CA LEU A 3 46.68 50.37 -16.52
C LEU A 3 45.34 49.63 -16.41
N GLY A 4 45.23 48.50 -17.11
CA GLY A 4 44.13 47.55 -16.96
C GLY A 4 44.46 46.52 -15.87
N VAL A 5 43.63 46.45 -14.84
CA VAL A 5 43.70 45.42 -13.79
C VAL A 5 42.84 44.24 -14.22
N ILE A 6 43.47 43.11 -14.53
CA ILE A 6 42.76 41.84 -14.78
C ILE A 6 42.53 41.18 -13.42
N ARG A 7 41.25 41.09 -12.99
CA ARG A 7 40.84 40.27 -11.84
C ARG A 7 40.41 38.90 -12.36
N THR A 8 41.23 37.88 -12.12
CA THR A 8 40.87 36.48 -12.35
C THR A 8 40.01 36.00 -11.18
N ALA A 9 38.72 35.78 -11.42
CA ALA A 9 37.82 35.13 -10.46
C ALA A 9 38.04 33.61 -10.53
N ILE A 10 38.51 33.02 -9.43
CA ILE A 10 38.60 31.57 -9.27
C ILE A 10 37.25 31.10 -8.70
N THR A 11 36.44 30.45 -9.53
CA THR A 11 35.22 29.76 -9.10
C THR A 11 35.62 28.43 -8.47
N LEU A 12 35.54 28.36 -7.14
CA LEU A 12 35.72 27.12 -6.37
C LEU A 12 34.42 26.31 -6.48
N ASN A 13 34.40 25.28 -7.33
CA ASN A 13 33.30 24.31 -7.34
C ASN A 13 33.44 23.38 -6.13
N PHE A 14 32.60 23.58 -5.12
CA PHE A 14 32.42 22.59 -4.05
C PHE A 14 31.68 21.38 -4.64
N VAL A 15 32.38 20.28 -4.86
CA VAL A 15 31.76 18.98 -5.10
C VAL A 15 31.15 18.56 -3.76
N ALA A 16 29.83 18.52 -3.66
CA ALA A 16 29.17 17.95 -2.49
C ALA A 16 29.62 16.49 -2.34
N LEU A 17 30.19 16.15 -1.18
CA LEU A 17 30.52 14.77 -0.83
C LEU A 17 29.19 14.05 -0.61
N VAL A 18 28.84 13.15 -1.52
CA VAL A 18 27.68 12.26 -1.35
C VAL A 18 27.98 11.34 -0.16
N THR A 19 27.22 11.44 0.93
CA THR A 19 27.37 10.59 2.10
C THR A 19 26.45 9.38 1.99
N SER A 20 27.00 8.24 1.56
CA SER A 20 26.29 6.96 1.56
C SER A 20 26.62 6.19 2.84
N MET A 21 25.60 5.77 3.59
CA MET A 21 25.75 4.88 4.75
C MET A 21 25.62 3.43 4.33
N GLU A 22 26.59 2.60 4.69
CA GLU A 22 26.55 1.15 4.49
C GLU A 22 26.54 0.44 5.85
N ILE A 23 25.54 -0.41 6.06
CA ILE A 23 25.39 -1.24 7.26
C ILE A 23 25.86 -2.64 6.92
N VAL A 24 27.08 -2.97 7.36
CA VAL A 24 27.71 -4.29 7.21
C VAL A 24 27.72 -5.11 8.50
N ASP A 25 27.35 -4.48 9.63
CA ASP A 25 27.26 -5.09 10.94
C ASP A 25 25.95 -4.68 11.63
N ARG A 26 25.52 -5.47 12.62
CA ARG A 26 24.29 -5.24 13.39
C ARG A 26 24.37 -3.90 14.13
N THR A 27 23.57 -2.94 13.70
CA THR A 27 23.65 -1.55 14.16
C THR A 27 22.36 -1.10 14.83
N VAL A 28 22.47 -0.46 16.00
CA VAL A 28 21.36 0.19 16.69
C VAL A 28 21.64 1.69 16.83
N ALA A 29 20.77 2.53 16.28
CA ALA A 29 20.77 3.97 16.50
C ALA A 29 19.64 4.31 17.47
N ASN A 30 19.97 4.83 18.66
CA ASN A 30 18.99 5.05 19.72
C ASN A 30 18.95 6.51 20.18
N ASN A 31 17.74 7.01 20.47
CA ASN A 31 17.49 8.33 21.07
C ASN A 31 18.12 9.51 20.30
N LYS A 32 18.15 9.43 18.96
CA LYS A 32 18.54 10.58 18.14
C LYS A 32 17.33 11.49 17.97
N ALA A 33 17.53 12.81 18.06
CA ALA A 33 16.48 13.75 17.67
C ALA A 33 16.09 13.57 16.19
N GLU A 34 17.07 13.26 15.35
CA GLU A 34 16.91 12.97 13.94
C GLU A 34 17.94 11.92 13.49
N PHE A 35 17.50 10.96 12.68
CA PHE A 35 18.36 10.08 11.90
C PHE A 35 18.19 10.47 10.44
N ALA A 36 19.22 11.03 9.81
CA ALA A 36 19.15 11.45 8.42
C ALA A 36 20.39 10.98 7.67
N GLU A 37 20.17 10.33 6.54
CA GLU A 37 21.24 9.86 5.63
C GLU A 37 20.84 10.20 4.20
N GLU A 38 21.80 10.48 3.33
CA GLU A 38 21.47 10.67 1.91
C GLU A 38 21.08 9.33 1.28
N SER A 39 22.02 8.38 1.27
CA SER A 39 21.79 7.01 0.82
C SER A 39 22.01 6.01 1.95
N LEU A 40 21.24 4.92 1.94
CA LEU A 40 21.34 3.80 2.88
C LEU A 40 21.44 2.49 2.12
N THR A 41 22.44 1.67 2.45
CA THR A 41 22.47 0.24 2.08
C THR A 41 22.58 -0.61 3.33
N VAL A 42 21.66 -1.55 3.52
CA VAL A 42 21.70 -2.56 4.59
C VAL A 42 22.03 -3.90 3.97
N SER A 43 23.21 -4.44 4.30
CA SER A 43 23.69 -5.72 3.78
C SER A 43 22.80 -6.88 4.21
N ALA A 44 22.88 -8.00 3.49
CA ALA A 44 22.18 -9.22 3.86
C ALA A 44 22.60 -9.69 5.26
N GLU A 45 21.69 -10.38 5.96
CA GLU A 45 21.90 -11.00 7.28
C GLU A 45 22.24 -10.05 8.45
N VAL A 46 22.29 -8.74 8.20
CA VAL A 46 22.46 -7.71 9.24
C VAL A 46 21.23 -6.82 9.36
N TYR A 47 21.22 -5.95 10.38
CA TYR A 47 20.14 -5.00 10.57
C TYR A 47 20.61 -3.60 10.94
N LEU A 48 19.78 -2.64 10.59
CA LEU A 48 19.74 -1.30 11.17
C LEU A 48 18.45 -1.16 11.98
N SER A 49 18.58 -0.92 13.27
CA SER A 49 17.46 -0.65 14.18
C SER A 49 17.53 0.79 14.69
N ILE A 50 16.60 1.63 14.23
CA ILE A 50 16.46 3.01 14.65
C ILE A 50 15.36 3.08 15.71
N VAL A 51 15.76 3.37 16.94
CA VAL A 51 14.89 3.33 18.12
C VAL A 51 14.76 4.72 18.71
N ASN A 52 13.53 5.11 19.06
CA ASN A 52 13.21 6.39 19.72
C ASN A 52 13.79 7.61 18.98
N SER A 53 13.67 7.64 17.67
CA SER A 53 14.03 8.81 16.85
C SER A 53 12.76 9.37 16.23
N SER A 54 12.44 10.64 16.51
CA SER A 54 11.18 11.23 16.06
C SER A 54 11.15 11.53 14.57
N ARG A 55 12.33 11.67 13.94
CA ARG A 55 12.49 11.88 12.50
C ARG A 55 13.52 10.92 11.93
N VAL A 56 13.15 10.22 10.87
CA VAL A 56 14.02 9.37 10.08
C VAL A 56 13.91 9.76 8.62
N THR A 57 14.98 10.26 8.02
CA THR A 57 14.98 10.81 6.67
C THR A 57 16.01 10.11 5.78
N PHE A 58 15.59 9.73 4.57
CA PHE A 58 16.46 9.23 3.50
C PHE A 58 16.25 10.08 2.23
N LEU A 59 17.31 10.71 1.71
CA LEU A 59 17.20 11.74 0.66
C LEU A 59 17.55 11.27 -0.76
N ASP A 60 18.08 10.06 -0.92
CA ASP A 60 18.48 9.51 -2.21
C ASP A 60 18.05 8.04 -2.34
N SER A 61 18.96 7.08 -2.19
CA SER A 61 18.65 5.67 -2.46
C SER A 61 18.62 4.84 -1.18
N VAL A 62 17.60 4.00 -1.03
CA VAL A 62 17.52 3.00 0.05
C VAL A 62 17.57 1.60 -0.57
N ARG A 63 18.59 0.82 -0.21
CA ARG A 63 18.74 -0.59 -0.58
C ARG A 63 18.77 -1.45 0.68
N ASN A 64 17.73 -2.24 0.91
CA ASN A 64 17.62 -3.10 2.08
C ASN A 64 17.64 -4.58 1.69
N TYR A 65 18.80 -5.22 1.87
CA TYR A 65 19.00 -6.66 1.69
C TYR A 65 18.91 -7.43 3.02
N GLY A 66 19.08 -6.75 4.16
CA GLY A 66 18.96 -7.28 5.52
C GLY A 66 17.65 -6.87 6.18
N SER A 67 17.73 -6.20 7.34
CA SER A 67 16.55 -5.67 8.02
C SER A 67 16.68 -4.22 8.45
N LEU A 68 15.66 -3.41 8.14
CA LEU A 68 15.53 -2.02 8.53
C LEU A 68 14.34 -1.86 9.48
N TYR A 69 14.61 -1.53 10.74
CA TYR A 69 13.59 -1.29 11.75
C TYR A 69 13.57 0.19 12.14
N VAL A 70 12.39 0.78 12.19
CA VAL A 70 12.15 2.06 12.86
C VAL A 70 11.06 1.86 13.89
N THR A 71 11.34 2.22 15.14
CA THR A 71 10.38 2.01 16.23
C THR A 71 10.47 3.11 17.27
N ASN A 72 9.32 3.50 17.81
CA ASN A 72 9.26 4.34 19.00
C ASN A 72 8.63 3.63 20.20
N ARG A 73 9.19 3.90 21.38
CA ARG A 73 8.68 3.43 22.66
C ARG A 73 8.58 4.54 23.70
N ASN A 74 8.96 5.78 23.38
CA ASN A 74 9.07 6.88 24.35
C ASN A 74 7.86 7.84 24.34
N ASN A 75 6.71 7.41 23.80
CA ASN A 75 5.51 8.26 23.60
C ASN A 75 5.77 9.51 22.75
N GLN A 76 6.68 9.45 21.78
CA GLN A 76 6.82 10.46 20.75
C GLN A 76 6.31 9.94 19.39
N ASP A 77 5.93 10.87 18.53
CA ASP A 77 5.65 10.63 17.13
C ASP A 77 6.91 10.14 16.40
N VAL A 78 6.72 9.39 15.31
CA VAL A 78 7.79 9.04 14.38
C VAL A 78 7.38 9.34 12.97
N TRP A 79 8.27 10.05 12.29
CA TRP A 79 8.11 10.47 10.92
C TRP A 79 9.21 9.80 10.11
N VAL A 80 8.86 8.79 9.33
CA VAL A 80 9.78 8.18 8.37
C VAL A 80 9.50 8.79 7.00
N ARG A 81 10.49 9.48 6.44
CA ARG A 81 10.40 10.08 5.11
C ARG A 81 11.56 9.61 4.24
N MET A 82 11.24 8.89 3.19
CA MET A 82 12.15 8.63 2.09
C MET A 82 11.70 9.45 0.89
N SER A 83 12.58 10.30 0.38
CA SER A 83 12.36 11.10 -0.83
C SER A 83 13.65 11.08 -1.65
N GLY A 84 13.70 10.29 -2.73
CA GLY A 84 14.94 10.16 -3.49
C GLY A 84 14.78 9.32 -4.74
N GLN A 85 15.85 8.70 -5.25
CA GLN A 85 15.80 7.99 -6.54
C GLN A 85 15.13 6.63 -6.43
N ASP A 86 15.71 5.70 -5.68
CA ASP A 86 15.23 4.33 -5.61
C ASP A 86 14.97 3.88 -4.17
N PHE A 87 13.92 3.08 -4.04
CA PHE A 87 13.69 2.25 -2.88
C PHE A 87 13.67 0.79 -3.33
N GLU A 88 14.63 0.01 -2.85
CA GLU A 88 14.76 -1.42 -3.13
C GLU A 88 14.77 -2.19 -1.80
N ASN A 89 13.79 -3.09 -1.64
CA ASN A 89 13.74 -3.98 -0.49
C ASN A 89 13.64 -5.43 -0.95
N SER A 90 14.61 -6.25 -0.55
CA SER A 90 14.54 -7.72 -0.62
C SER A 90 14.59 -8.39 0.75
N GLY A 91 14.79 -7.59 1.81
CA GLY A 91 14.82 -8.05 3.19
C GLY A 91 13.55 -7.71 3.95
N THR A 92 13.70 -7.27 5.21
CA THR A 92 12.58 -6.84 6.07
C THR A 92 12.63 -5.35 6.34
N VAL A 93 11.53 -4.63 6.11
CA VAL A 93 11.34 -3.24 6.55
C VAL A 93 10.19 -3.23 7.55
N SER A 94 10.40 -2.65 8.73
CA SER A 94 9.36 -2.56 9.75
C SER A 94 9.37 -1.20 10.42
N PHE A 95 8.39 -0.38 10.07
CA PHE A 95 8.10 0.90 10.72
C PHE A 95 6.90 0.71 11.65
N SER A 96 7.16 0.78 12.95
CA SER A 96 6.18 0.40 13.97
C SER A 96 6.12 1.38 15.13
N CYS A 97 4.91 1.87 15.39
CA CYS A 97 4.54 2.72 16.50
C CYS A 97 3.19 2.24 17.08
N LEU A 98 3.03 0.92 17.20
CA LEU A 98 1.75 0.27 17.56
C LEU A 98 1.35 0.42 19.04
N THR A 99 2.26 0.84 19.92
CA THR A 99 2.01 0.86 21.39
C THR A 99 1.94 2.26 21.98
N THR A 100 2.16 3.30 21.18
CA THR A 100 2.27 4.68 21.64
C THR A 100 1.14 5.51 21.04
N PRO A 101 0.27 6.15 21.85
CA PRO A 101 -0.92 6.85 21.39
C PRO A 101 -0.60 8.23 20.78
N VAL A 102 0.34 8.27 19.85
CA VAL A 102 0.77 9.46 19.13
C VAL A 102 0.74 9.16 17.64
N LEU A 103 0.25 10.11 16.87
CA LEU A 103 0.20 10.01 15.41
C LEU A 103 1.62 9.90 14.85
N SER A 104 1.81 8.99 13.91
CA SER A 104 3.09 8.73 13.24
C SER A 104 2.83 8.54 11.76
N ASP A 105 3.81 8.94 10.95
CA ASP A 105 3.66 9.01 9.50
C ASP A 105 4.84 8.34 8.80
N TYR A 106 4.54 7.50 7.82
CA TYR A 106 5.51 6.73 7.04
C TYR A 106 5.28 6.97 5.55
N HIS A 107 6.24 7.65 4.93
CA HIS A 107 6.18 8.04 3.53
C HIS A 107 7.43 7.59 2.78
N ILE A 108 7.22 6.83 1.70
CA ILE A 108 8.24 6.47 0.71
C ILE A 108 7.84 7.08 -0.62
N MET A 109 8.69 7.95 -1.16
CA MET A 109 8.47 8.69 -2.40
C MET A 109 9.69 8.55 -3.31
N ALA A 110 9.68 7.54 -4.18
CA ALA A 110 10.77 7.25 -5.10
C ALA A 110 10.57 7.95 -6.46
N THR A 111 11.53 8.75 -6.91
CA THR A 111 11.43 9.45 -8.20
C THR A 111 11.77 8.55 -9.39
N ARG A 112 12.51 7.46 -9.17
CA ARG A 112 12.81 6.47 -10.21
C ARG A 112 12.06 5.17 -9.95
N SER A 113 12.48 4.40 -8.94
CA SER A 113 11.93 3.05 -8.76
C SER A 113 11.56 2.73 -7.32
N PHE A 114 10.36 2.19 -7.12
CA PHE A 114 10.00 1.43 -5.93
C PHE A 114 9.94 -0.07 -6.28
N VAL A 115 10.76 -0.88 -5.60
CA VAL A 115 10.81 -2.34 -5.75
C VAL A 115 10.75 -3.00 -4.39
N ASN A 116 9.74 -3.82 -4.17
CA ASN A 116 9.65 -4.70 -3.01
C ASN A 116 9.56 -6.18 -3.44
N THR A 117 10.55 -6.97 -3.03
CA THR A 117 10.57 -8.44 -3.12
C THR A 117 10.56 -9.11 -1.74
N GLY A 118 10.81 -8.32 -0.68
CA GLY A 118 10.83 -8.77 0.71
C GLY A 118 9.53 -8.50 1.46
N ASN A 119 9.65 -8.29 2.78
CA ASN A 119 8.51 -8.00 3.65
C ASN A 119 8.57 -6.57 4.17
N MET A 120 7.46 -5.85 4.08
CA MET A 120 7.32 -4.49 4.60
C MET A 120 6.14 -4.41 5.57
N TYR A 121 6.35 -3.75 6.70
CA TYR A 121 5.36 -3.58 7.75
C TYR A 121 5.26 -2.11 8.15
N PHE A 122 4.06 -1.55 8.07
CA PHE A 122 3.74 -0.18 8.42
C PHE A 122 2.63 -0.19 9.47
N GLY A 123 2.96 0.20 10.70
CA GLY A 123 2.06 0.06 11.85
C GLY A 123 2.00 1.32 12.70
N VAL A 124 0.81 1.91 12.82
CA VAL A 124 0.56 3.05 13.72
C VAL A 124 -0.45 2.68 14.80
N TYR A 125 -0.35 3.30 15.96
CA TYR A 125 -1.27 3.07 17.06
C TYR A 125 -2.70 3.46 16.70
N GLY A 126 -2.90 4.68 16.17
CA GLY A 126 -4.21 5.27 15.98
C GLY A 126 -4.36 5.92 14.62
N GLY A 127 -5.54 5.78 14.02
CA GLY A 127 -5.97 6.55 12.87
C GLY A 127 -6.81 7.74 13.31
N ASP A 128 -6.74 8.82 12.52
CA ASP A 128 -7.67 9.95 12.61
C ASP A 128 -8.40 10.09 11.27
N TYR A 129 -9.63 10.58 11.30
CA TYR A 129 -10.45 10.70 10.09
C TYR A 129 -9.77 11.64 9.09
N GLY A 130 -9.38 11.10 7.94
CA GLY A 130 -8.69 11.84 6.88
C GLY A 130 -7.17 11.97 7.06
N ALA A 131 -6.59 11.46 8.16
CA ALA A 131 -5.15 11.31 8.26
C ALA A 131 -4.64 10.28 7.24
N SER A 132 -3.49 10.55 6.63
CA SER A 132 -2.83 9.64 5.69
C SER A 132 -1.43 9.28 6.21
N PRO A 133 -1.35 8.41 7.24
CA PRO A 133 -0.08 8.05 7.85
C PRO A 133 0.78 7.16 6.95
N PHE A 134 0.23 6.67 5.83
CA PHE A 134 0.91 5.76 4.93
C PHE A 134 0.91 6.29 3.50
N SER A 135 2.11 6.45 2.93
CA SER A 135 2.27 6.69 1.50
C SER A 135 3.44 5.89 0.94
N VAL A 136 3.20 5.14 -0.13
CA VAL A 136 4.24 4.42 -0.88
C VAL A 136 4.05 4.71 -2.35
N THR A 137 4.85 5.63 -2.88
CA THR A 137 4.67 6.17 -4.22
C THR A 137 5.96 6.14 -5.03
N SER A 138 5.80 6.10 -6.35
CA SER A 138 6.92 6.29 -7.27
C SER A 138 6.54 7.09 -8.52
N VAL A 139 7.49 7.73 -9.19
CA VAL A 139 7.25 8.46 -10.45
C VAL A 139 7.51 7.59 -11.69
N ALA A 140 8.54 6.74 -11.73
CA ALA A 140 8.82 5.97 -12.95
C ALA A 140 8.29 4.53 -12.86
N THR A 141 8.63 3.77 -11.81
CA THR A 141 8.23 2.37 -11.67
C THR A 141 7.84 2.01 -10.25
N TRP A 142 6.76 1.23 -10.09
CA TRP A 142 6.31 0.72 -8.80
C TRP A 142 6.01 -0.76 -8.93
N THR A 143 6.75 -1.59 -8.21
CA THR A 143 6.66 -3.06 -8.29
C THR A 143 6.67 -3.69 -6.91
N ASN A 144 5.72 -4.58 -6.66
CA ASN A 144 5.67 -5.42 -5.47
C ASN A 144 5.50 -6.89 -5.87
N SER A 145 6.42 -7.74 -5.42
CA SER A 145 6.34 -9.20 -5.49
C SER A 145 6.46 -9.86 -4.10
N GLY A 146 6.82 -9.07 -3.09
CA GLY A 146 6.81 -9.48 -1.70
C GLY A 146 5.50 -9.15 -0.98
N MET A 147 5.58 -8.93 0.32
CA MET A 147 4.42 -8.59 1.16
C MET A 147 4.56 -7.17 1.71
N ILE A 148 3.47 -6.40 1.68
CA ILE A 148 3.34 -5.10 2.35
C ILE A 148 2.11 -5.11 3.24
N LEU A 149 2.30 -4.89 4.55
CA LEU A 149 1.24 -4.77 5.54
C LEU A 149 1.10 -3.34 6.04
N PHE A 150 -0.13 -2.82 5.97
CA PHE A 150 -0.54 -1.58 6.61
C PHE A 150 -1.52 -1.88 7.74
N LEU A 151 -1.23 -1.36 8.93
CA LEU A 151 -2.02 -1.60 10.14
C LEU A 151 -2.23 -0.31 10.93
N VAL A 152 -3.49 -0.02 11.24
CA VAL A 152 -3.87 0.92 12.30
C VAL A 152 -4.46 0.12 13.46
N ALA A 153 -3.79 0.12 14.61
CA ALA A 153 -4.16 -0.76 15.73
C ALA A 153 -5.47 -0.36 16.43
N HIS A 154 -5.77 0.94 16.49
CA HIS A 154 -6.89 1.51 17.24
C HIS A 154 -7.53 2.69 16.52
N GLY A 155 -8.76 3.01 16.90
CA GLY A 155 -9.49 4.15 16.36
C GLY A 155 -10.01 3.92 14.94
N GLU A 156 -10.23 5.02 14.24
CA GLU A 156 -10.81 5.02 12.89
C GLU A 156 -9.81 4.53 11.84
N SER A 157 -10.34 4.09 10.70
CA SER A 157 -9.54 3.69 9.54
C SER A 157 -8.76 4.88 8.98
N ALA A 158 -7.48 4.67 8.68
CA ALA A 158 -6.60 5.72 8.15
C ALA A 158 -6.40 5.60 6.63
N GLN A 159 -6.16 6.74 5.97
CA GLN A 159 -5.97 6.79 4.52
C GLN A 159 -4.60 6.21 4.12
N LEU A 160 -4.60 5.35 3.12
CA LEU A 160 -3.42 4.80 2.47
C LEU A 160 -3.29 5.34 1.07
N GLN A 161 -2.10 5.87 0.74
CA GLN A 161 -1.75 6.24 -0.62
C GLN A 161 -0.72 5.27 -1.22
N ILE A 162 -1.17 4.45 -2.17
CA ILE A 162 -0.28 3.73 -3.08
C ILE A 162 -0.55 4.25 -4.48
N GLN A 163 0.50 4.75 -5.14
CA GLN A 163 0.35 5.36 -6.46
C GLN A 163 1.66 5.41 -7.22
N ARG A 164 1.58 5.17 -8.54
CA ARG A 164 2.58 5.65 -9.47
C ARG A 164 2.15 7.03 -10.00
N TYR A 165 2.93 8.07 -9.72
CA TYR A 165 2.76 9.36 -10.39
C TYR A 165 3.33 9.29 -11.80
N THR A 166 2.77 10.03 -12.74
CA THR A 166 3.37 10.22 -14.06
C THR A 166 3.39 11.72 -14.33
N PRO A 167 4.53 12.30 -14.78
CA PRO A 167 4.58 13.71 -15.18
C PRO A 167 3.66 14.00 -16.36
N ASP A 168 3.48 13.00 -17.22
CA ASP A 168 2.65 13.05 -18.41
C ASP A 168 1.29 12.38 -18.15
N ASN A 169 0.28 12.67 -18.98
CA ASN A 169 -1.05 12.05 -18.99
C ASN A 169 -1.04 10.53 -19.29
N GLY A 170 0.10 9.85 -19.15
CA GLY A 170 0.23 8.41 -19.29
C GLY A 170 -0.47 7.65 -18.18
N TYR A 171 -0.78 6.39 -18.44
CA TYR A 171 -1.40 5.50 -17.46
C TYR A 171 -0.54 5.41 -16.20
N ARG A 172 -1.14 5.68 -15.04
CA ARG A 172 -0.54 5.46 -13.73
C ARG A 172 -0.76 4.00 -13.41
N SER A 173 0.29 3.18 -13.42
CA SER A 173 0.15 1.74 -13.19
C SER A 173 1.18 1.23 -12.20
N ILE A 174 0.73 0.46 -11.24
CA ILE A 174 1.56 -0.28 -10.31
C ILE A 174 1.50 -1.77 -10.68
N THR A 175 2.59 -2.49 -10.50
CA THR A 175 2.61 -3.95 -10.70
C THR A 175 2.66 -4.65 -9.35
N ASN A 176 1.65 -5.45 -9.05
CA ASN A 176 1.56 -6.25 -7.85
C ASN A 176 1.42 -7.75 -8.19
N THR A 177 2.44 -8.52 -7.85
CA THR A 177 2.48 -9.99 -7.95
C THR A 177 2.57 -10.66 -6.59
N GLY A 178 2.73 -9.87 -5.51
CA GLY A 178 2.75 -10.32 -4.13
C GLY A 178 1.48 -9.93 -3.37
N SER A 179 1.63 -9.63 -2.07
CA SER A 179 0.52 -9.31 -1.17
C SER A 179 0.52 -7.85 -0.72
N LEU A 180 -0.64 -7.19 -0.79
CA LEU A 180 -0.92 -5.91 -0.12
C LEU A 180 -2.00 -6.14 0.94
N CYS A 181 -1.71 -5.84 2.20
CA CYS A 181 -2.59 -6.14 3.33
C CYS A 181 -3.08 -4.86 3.99
N LEU A 182 -4.40 -4.70 4.04
CA LEU A 182 -5.10 -3.52 4.54
C LEU A 182 -5.84 -3.83 5.83
N ASN A 183 -5.26 -3.51 6.99
CA ASN A 183 -5.91 -3.68 8.29
C ASN A 183 -6.23 -2.33 8.91
N ASN A 184 -7.52 -2.04 9.04
CA ASN A 184 -8.05 -0.75 9.50
C ASN A 184 -7.47 0.42 8.69
N THR A 185 -7.40 0.23 7.38
CA THR A 185 -6.87 1.21 6.42
C THR A 185 -7.81 1.32 5.23
N HIS A 186 -7.90 2.53 4.69
CA HIS A 186 -8.73 2.86 3.54
C HIS A 186 -7.83 3.26 2.37
N TRP A 187 -7.88 2.50 1.28
CA TRP A 187 -7.16 2.80 0.06
C TRP A 187 -8.10 3.24 -1.06
N PRO A 188 -8.19 4.55 -1.34
CA PRO A 188 -8.80 5.07 -2.56
C PRO A 188 -7.85 4.86 -3.74
N VAL A 189 -8.15 3.86 -4.59
CA VAL A 189 -7.28 3.49 -5.71
C VAL A 189 -7.32 4.57 -6.80
N GLN A 190 -6.16 5.21 -7.00
CA GLN A 190 -5.94 6.25 -8.02
C GLN A 190 -4.83 5.85 -9.01
N THR A 191 -4.73 4.55 -9.28
CA THR A 191 -3.76 3.95 -10.21
C THR A 191 -4.35 2.67 -10.80
N ASN A 192 -3.93 2.30 -12.00
CA ASN A 192 -4.09 0.93 -12.50
C ASN A 192 -3.28 -0.02 -11.63
N ILE A 193 -3.79 -1.24 -11.48
CA ILE A 193 -3.14 -2.34 -10.76
C ILE A 193 -2.97 -3.49 -11.74
N GLU A 194 -1.73 -3.77 -12.12
CA GLU A 194 -1.34 -4.88 -12.98
C GLU A 194 -0.76 -6.02 -12.15
N GLY A 195 -0.72 -7.22 -12.73
CA GLY A 195 -0.17 -8.42 -12.11
C GLY A 195 -1.24 -9.38 -11.62
N ASN A 196 -0.78 -10.41 -10.91
CA ASN A 196 -1.58 -11.54 -10.46
C ASN A 196 -1.47 -11.76 -8.93
N GLY A 197 -1.09 -10.71 -8.20
CA GLY A 197 -0.94 -10.76 -6.76
C GLY A 197 -2.29 -10.76 -6.03
N CYS A 198 -2.25 -10.38 -4.75
CA CYS A 198 -3.43 -10.25 -3.91
C CYS A 198 -3.48 -8.93 -3.15
N ILE A 199 -4.68 -8.32 -3.09
CA ILE A 199 -5.02 -7.23 -2.19
C ILE A 199 -5.96 -7.80 -1.14
N ILE A 200 -5.52 -7.79 0.11
CA ILE A 200 -6.20 -8.43 1.23
C ILE A 200 -6.80 -7.31 2.06
N VAL A 201 -8.13 -7.23 2.02
CA VAL A 201 -8.92 -6.29 2.81
C VAL A 201 -9.23 -7.00 4.12
N GLY A 202 -8.53 -6.64 5.19
CA GLY A 202 -8.68 -7.24 6.51
C GLY A 202 -9.75 -6.54 7.35
N SER A 203 -9.66 -6.70 8.67
CA SER A 203 -10.60 -6.06 9.60
C SER A 203 -10.47 -4.53 9.57
N GLY A 204 -11.59 -3.83 9.53
CA GLY A 204 -11.68 -2.37 9.31
C GLY A 204 -11.12 -1.89 7.96
N GLY A 205 -10.70 -2.80 7.08
CA GLY A 205 -10.11 -2.48 5.80
C GLY A 205 -11.16 -2.02 4.79
N GLN A 206 -10.81 -1.02 3.99
CA GLN A 206 -11.63 -0.53 2.88
C GLN A 206 -10.79 -0.36 1.62
N LEU A 207 -11.29 -0.87 0.50
CA LEU A 207 -10.71 -0.68 -0.83
C LEU A 207 -11.73 0.02 -1.73
N ASP A 208 -11.39 1.20 -2.24
CA ASP A 208 -12.24 1.98 -3.13
C ASP A 208 -11.71 1.87 -4.56
N LEU A 209 -12.42 1.16 -5.42
CA LEU A 209 -12.13 1.05 -6.85
C LEU A 209 -12.91 2.09 -7.63
N GLN A 210 -12.21 3.03 -8.24
CA GLN A 210 -12.82 4.05 -9.09
C GLN A 210 -12.75 3.68 -10.56
N PHE A 211 -13.89 3.30 -11.13
CA PHE A 211 -14.02 3.13 -12.57
C PHE A 211 -14.29 4.47 -13.26
N SER A 212 -13.49 4.76 -14.28
CA SER A 212 -13.76 5.82 -15.25
C SER A 212 -13.17 5.41 -16.59
N GLU A 213 -13.66 5.94 -17.71
CA GLU A 213 -13.21 5.58 -19.06
C GLU A 213 -11.72 5.85 -19.33
N SER A 214 -11.02 6.56 -18.44
CA SER A 214 -9.66 7.05 -18.70
C SER A 214 -8.62 6.77 -17.62
N THR A 215 -8.97 6.27 -16.43
CA THR A 215 -8.06 6.45 -15.29
C THR A 215 -7.55 5.19 -14.61
N HIS A 216 -8.41 4.27 -14.16
CA HIS A 216 -7.98 3.21 -13.23
C HIS A 216 -8.69 1.87 -13.49
N GLY A 217 -7.90 0.82 -13.73
CA GLY A 217 -8.35 -0.55 -13.94
C GLY A 217 -7.53 -1.53 -13.09
N ILE A 218 -8.11 -2.68 -12.81
CA ILE A 218 -7.48 -3.79 -12.11
C ILE A 218 -7.35 -4.95 -13.08
N ALA A 219 -6.18 -5.58 -13.14
CA ALA A 219 -5.98 -6.75 -13.97
C ALA A 219 -6.92 -7.89 -13.55
N GLU A 220 -7.44 -8.67 -14.51
CA GLU A 220 -8.40 -9.74 -14.24
C GLU A 220 -7.83 -10.83 -13.30
N ASP A 221 -6.52 -11.03 -13.34
CA ASP A 221 -5.82 -12.01 -12.48
C ASP A 221 -5.46 -11.46 -11.10
N GLN A 222 -5.52 -10.15 -10.88
CA GLN A 222 -5.29 -9.53 -9.59
C GLN A 222 -6.46 -9.88 -8.66
N THR A 223 -6.15 -10.57 -7.55
CA THR A 223 -7.18 -11.01 -6.61
C THR A 223 -7.43 -9.94 -5.55
N ILE A 224 -8.69 -9.67 -5.25
CA ILE A 224 -9.12 -8.96 -4.04
C ILE A 224 -9.66 -10.01 -3.08
N TYR A 225 -9.18 -10.06 -1.84
CA TYR A 225 -9.65 -10.99 -0.81
C TYR A 225 -10.26 -10.22 0.36
N LEU A 226 -11.56 -10.44 0.61
CA LEU A 226 -12.25 -9.92 1.78
C LEU A 226 -12.02 -10.88 2.95
N ALA A 227 -11.04 -10.58 3.79
CA ALA A 227 -10.51 -11.51 4.79
C ALA A 227 -11.22 -11.44 6.14
N SER A 228 -12.05 -10.42 6.38
CA SER A 228 -12.78 -10.22 7.63
C SER A 228 -14.26 -9.91 7.36
N SER A 229 -15.11 -10.09 8.38
CA SER A 229 -16.56 -9.86 8.30
C SER A 229 -16.96 -8.39 8.13
N ASP A 230 -16.06 -7.49 8.47
CA ASP A 230 -16.21 -6.03 8.39
C ASP A 230 -15.42 -5.42 7.22
N SER A 231 -14.80 -6.24 6.36
CA SER A 231 -14.11 -5.79 5.16
C SER A 231 -15.09 -5.15 4.15
N LEU A 232 -14.66 -4.04 3.55
CA LEU A 232 -15.46 -3.28 2.60
C LEU A 232 -14.74 -3.11 1.25
N LEU A 233 -15.36 -3.61 0.19
CA LEU A 233 -15.01 -3.25 -1.18
C LEU A 233 -16.01 -2.21 -1.68
N LYS A 234 -15.56 -1.02 -2.06
CA LYS A 234 -16.42 0.00 -2.63
C LYS A 234 -16.10 0.19 -4.11
N ILE A 235 -17.15 0.27 -4.92
CA ILE A 235 -17.07 0.47 -6.35
C ILE A 235 -17.68 1.83 -6.70
N LEU A 236 -16.90 2.67 -7.34
CA LEU A 236 -17.25 4.03 -7.71
C LEU A 236 -17.28 4.18 -9.23
N GLY A 237 -18.15 5.06 -9.75
CA GLY A 237 -18.11 5.50 -11.15
C GLY A 237 -18.66 4.52 -12.19
N LEU A 238 -19.42 3.49 -11.78
CA LEU A 238 -20.01 2.50 -12.70
C LEU A 238 -20.92 3.09 -13.79
N GLU A 239 -21.58 4.20 -13.50
CA GLU A 239 -22.50 4.85 -14.47
C GLU A 239 -21.75 5.41 -15.67
N SER A 240 -20.54 5.96 -15.46
CA SER A 240 -19.72 6.60 -16.47
C SER A 240 -18.97 5.62 -17.37
N TYR A 241 -19.06 4.31 -17.11
CA TYR A 241 -18.33 3.30 -17.85
C TYR A 241 -19.16 2.77 -19.03
N SER A 242 -18.67 2.95 -20.26
CA SER A 242 -19.34 2.57 -21.52
C SER A 242 -18.70 1.39 -22.27
N SER A 243 -17.51 0.95 -21.86
CA SER A 243 -16.77 -0.17 -22.44
C SER A 243 -17.19 -1.53 -21.87
N GLU A 244 -16.51 -2.60 -22.30
CA GLU A 244 -16.75 -3.96 -21.80
C GLU A 244 -16.64 -4.02 -20.27
N PRO A 245 -17.69 -4.49 -19.55
CA PRO A 245 -17.70 -4.54 -18.09
C PRO A 245 -16.52 -5.32 -17.53
N PRO A 246 -15.73 -4.74 -16.62
CA PRO A 246 -14.58 -5.41 -16.06
C PRO A 246 -14.98 -6.66 -15.28
N VAL A 247 -14.12 -7.68 -15.31
CA VAL A 247 -14.23 -8.87 -14.49
C VAL A 247 -13.22 -8.76 -13.36
N ILE A 248 -13.71 -8.63 -12.13
CA ILE A 248 -12.87 -8.51 -10.93
C ILE A 248 -12.82 -9.88 -10.25
N LYS A 249 -11.62 -10.40 -10.02
CA LYS A 249 -11.43 -11.62 -9.24
C LYS A 249 -11.54 -11.30 -7.75
N LEU A 250 -12.56 -11.84 -7.09
CA LEU A 250 -12.89 -11.57 -5.70
C LEU A 250 -12.95 -12.88 -4.93
N ALA A 251 -12.29 -12.94 -3.78
CA ALA A 251 -12.34 -14.07 -2.88
C ALA A 251 -12.92 -13.64 -1.53
N GLY A 252 -13.50 -14.59 -0.80
CA GLY A 252 -13.91 -14.38 0.60
C GLY A 252 -15.22 -13.64 0.81
N LEU A 253 -16.02 -13.40 -0.23
CA LEU A 253 -17.36 -12.78 -0.06
C LEU A 253 -18.20 -13.68 0.86
N GLY A 254 -18.61 -13.18 2.02
CA GLY A 254 -19.28 -13.97 3.05
C GLY A 254 -19.05 -13.44 4.46
N GLY A 255 -19.66 -14.08 5.46
CA GLY A 255 -19.45 -13.71 6.85
C GLY A 255 -19.82 -12.26 7.18
N SER A 256 -20.73 -11.63 6.41
CA SER A 256 -21.19 -10.23 6.53
C SER A 256 -20.31 -9.14 5.91
N ASN A 257 -19.21 -9.47 5.23
CA ASN A 257 -18.46 -8.50 4.44
C ASN A 257 -19.24 -8.03 3.22
N ARG A 258 -18.82 -6.90 2.63
CA ARG A 258 -19.71 -6.11 1.77
C ARG A 258 -19.01 -5.61 0.53
N ILE A 259 -19.76 -5.61 -0.56
CA ILE A 259 -19.48 -4.84 -1.76
C ILE A 259 -20.48 -3.68 -1.80
N GLN A 260 -19.99 -2.45 -1.77
CA GLN A 260 -20.81 -1.25 -1.83
C GLN A 260 -20.64 -0.57 -3.18
N PHE A 261 -21.74 -0.16 -3.80
CA PHE A 261 -21.75 0.52 -5.08
C PHE A 261 -22.23 1.96 -4.90
N GLN A 262 -21.44 2.92 -5.39
CA GLN A 262 -21.88 4.32 -5.49
C GLN A 262 -22.54 4.56 -6.85
N THR A 263 -23.86 4.44 -6.88
CA THR A 263 -24.71 4.78 -8.04
C THR A 263 -26.05 5.33 -7.54
N TYR A 264 -26.66 6.18 -8.35
CA TYR A 264 -27.96 6.80 -8.09
C TYR A 264 -29.13 5.98 -8.64
N SER A 265 -28.82 4.91 -9.40
CA SER A 265 -29.77 4.06 -10.09
C SER A 265 -30.08 2.76 -9.35
N THR A 266 -31.14 2.09 -9.78
CA THR A 266 -31.52 0.79 -9.22
C THR A 266 -30.49 -0.26 -9.64
N GLN A 267 -30.03 -1.04 -8.67
CA GLN A 267 -29.06 -2.10 -8.87
C GLN A 267 -29.74 -3.45 -8.76
N THR A 268 -29.41 -4.35 -9.67
CA THR A 268 -29.74 -5.77 -9.56
C THR A 268 -28.50 -6.61 -9.77
N TYR A 269 -28.50 -7.83 -9.24
CA TYR A 269 -27.41 -8.76 -9.42
C TYR A 269 -27.91 -10.10 -9.98
N ARG A 270 -27.00 -10.83 -10.61
CA ARG A 270 -27.24 -12.20 -11.03
C ARG A 270 -25.98 -13.02 -10.87
N TYR A 271 -26.08 -14.06 -10.05
CA TYR A 271 -25.01 -15.03 -9.87
C TYR A 271 -25.23 -16.26 -10.76
N TYR A 272 -24.17 -16.70 -11.44
CA TYR A 272 -24.16 -17.85 -12.35
C TYR A 272 -23.41 -19.01 -11.72
N THR A 273 -24.14 -19.96 -11.14
CA THR A 273 -23.60 -21.10 -10.39
C THR A 273 -22.63 -21.98 -11.19
N SER A 274 -22.72 -22.00 -12.52
CA SER A 274 -21.84 -22.77 -13.41
C SER A 274 -20.47 -22.13 -13.66
N THR A 275 -20.35 -20.82 -13.48
CA THR A 275 -19.12 -20.06 -13.79
C THR A 275 -18.53 -19.36 -12.57
N GLY A 276 -19.32 -19.18 -11.50
CA GLY A 276 -18.93 -18.38 -10.35
C GLY A 276 -19.00 -16.87 -10.59
N LEU A 277 -19.60 -16.43 -11.70
CA LEU A 277 -19.73 -15.00 -12.02
C LEU A 277 -20.94 -14.38 -11.32
N LEU A 278 -20.69 -13.30 -10.59
CA LEU A 278 -21.69 -12.41 -10.00
C LEU A 278 -21.73 -11.12 -10.81
N ASN A 279 -22.73 -10.99 -11.67
CA ASN A 279 -22.90 -9.82 -12.52
C ASN A 279 -23.76 -8.78 -11.82
N VAL A 280 -23.33 -7.51 -11.87
CA VAL A 280 -24.07 -6.37 -11.35
C VAL A 280 -24.58 -5.52 -12.50
N PHE A 281 -25.86 -5.18 -12.44
CA PHE A 281 -26.58 -4.43 -13.45
C PHE A 281 -27.08 -3.11 -12.85
N VAL A 282 -26.86 -2.03 -13.59
CA VAL A 282 -27.40 -0.70 -13.30
C VAL A 282 -28.32 -0.35 -14.47
N ASP A 283 -29.60 -0.06 -14.18
CA ASP A 283 -30.64 0.18 -15.20
C ASP A 283 -30.71 -0.90 -16.29
N ASN A 284 -30.62 -2.17 -15.86
CA ASN A 284 -30.58 -3.38 -16.70
C ASN A 284 -29.35 -3.52 -17.63
N VAL A 285 -28.35 -2.65 -17.51
CA VAL A 285 -27.08 -2.77 -18.23
C VAL A 285 -26.03 -3.36 -17.29
N ARG A 286 -25.35 -4.43 -17.71
CA ARG A 286 -24.24 -5.01 -16.94
C ARG A 286 -23.11 -3.98 -16.84
N LYS A 287 -22.69 -3.64 -15.62
CA LYS A 287 -21.64 -2.63 -15.37
C LYS A 287 -20.35 -3.21 -14.83
N VAL A 288 -20.41 -4.29 -14.05
CA VAL A 288 -19.24 -5.01 -13.52
C VAL A 288 -19.60 -6.47 -13.30
N SER A 289 -18.62 -7.35 -13.40
CA SER A 289 -18.76 -8.76 -13.03
C SER A 289 -17.70 -9.08 -11.97
N PHE A 290 -18.07 -9.87 -10.96
CA PHE A 290 -17.13 -10.43 -10.00
C PHE A 290 -17.00 -11.93 -10.26
N ASN A 291 -15.79 -12.43 -10.45
CA ASN A 291 -15.53 -13.85 -10.35
C ASN A 291 -15.32 -14.20 -8.88
N ILE A 292 -16.37 -14.72 -8.23
CA ILE A 292 -16.38 -15.04 -6.80
C ILE A 292 -16.15 -16.53 -6.51
N GLY A 293 -15.98 -17.35 -7.55
CA GLY A 293 -15.95 -18.81 -7.41
C GLY A 293 -17.34 -19.43 -7.36
N ILE A 294 -17.37 -20.76 -7.34
CA ILE A 294 -18.61 -21.56 -7.35
C ILE A 294 -19.08 -21.85 -5.91
N GLY A 295 -20.24 -22.50 -5.76
CA GLY A 295 -20.70 -22.99 -4.45
C GLY A 295 -21.58 -22.03 -3.65
N TYR A 296 -21.71 -20.77 -4.04
CA TYR A 296 -22.63 -19.82 -3.39
C TYR A 296 -24.11 -20.18 -3.59
N GLU A 297 -24.89 -20.04 -2.52
CA GLU A 297 -26.35 -20.25 -2.53
C GLU A 297 -27.11 -18.94 -2.82
N LEU A 298 -27.97 -18.93 -3.85
CA LEU A 298 -28.69 -17.72 -4.29
C LEU A 298 -29.54 -17.07 -3.20
N GLY A 299 -30.13 -17.86 -2.29
CA GLY A 299 -31.00 -17.34 -1.22
C GLY A 299 -30.28 -16.63 -0.09
N LEU A 300 -28.94 -16.66 -0.06
CA LEU A 300 -28.12 -16.06 1.00
C LEU A 300 -27.49 -14.72 0.58
N PHE A 301 -27.65 -14.31 -0.69
CA PHE A 301 -27.28 -12.97 -1.14
C PHE A 301 -28.33 -11.96 -0.70
N ASP A 302 -27.87 -10.85 -0.14
CA ASP A 302 -28.70 -9.69 0.19
C ASP A 302 -28.19 -8.45 -0.55
N SER A 303 -29.12 -7.64 -1.05
CA SER A 303 -28.82 -6.39 -1.75
C SER A 303 -29.74 -5.29 -1.27
N THR A 304 -29.24 -4.44 -0.39
CA THR A 304 -30.01 -3.34 0.19
C THR A 304 -29.26 -2.02 0.00
N SER A 305 -29.92 -1.01 -0.58
CA SER A 305 -29.40 0.36 -0.72
C SER A 305 -28.00 0.45 -1.35
N GLY A 306 -27.73 -0.37 -2.37
CA GLY A 306 -26.45 -0.41 -3.07
C GLY A 306 -25.34 -1.13 -2.32
N ILE A 307 -25.67 -1.93 -1.32
CA ILE A 307 -24.76 -2.84 -0.61
C ILE A 307 -25.16 -4.26 -0.96
N LEU A 308 -24.22 -5.02 -1.52
CA LEU A 308 -24.33 -6.46 -1.76
C LEU A 308 -23.52 -7.19 -0.69
N SER A 309 -24.14 -8.16 -0.04
CA SER A 309 -23.50 -9.02 0.95
C SER A 309 -23.93 -10.47 0.77
N TYR A 310 -23.19 -11.37 1.41
CA TYR A 310 -23.53 -12.79 1.49
C TYR A 310 -23.55 -13.21 2.95
N SER A 311 -24.68 -13.77 3.39
CA SER A 311 -24.92 -14.11 4.80
C SER A 311 -24.32 -15.44 5.24
N GLY A 312 -23.97 -16.31 4.28
CA GLY A 312 -23.24 -17.56 4.54
C GLY A 312 -21.72 -17.34 4.63
N GLU A 313 -21.00 -18.42 4.94
CA GLU A 313 -19.54 -18.46 4.83
C GLU A 313 -19.11 -18.54 3.35
N PRO A 314 -17.95 -17.96 2.98
CA PRO A 314 -17.41 -18.15 1.64
C PRO A 314 -17.18 -19.65 1.37
N PRO A 315 -17.62 -20.20 0.22
CA PRO A 315 -17.46 -21.63 -0.09
C PRO A 315 -16.00 -22.07 -0.23
N ASP A 316 -15.16 -21.17 -0.72
CA ASP A 316 -13.74 -21.43 -0.99
C ASP A 316 -12.85 -20.85 0.12
N SER A 317 -11.74 -21.54 0.38
CA SER A 317 -10.70 -21.04 1.30
C SER A 317 -9.94 -19.83 0.72
N ALA A 318 -9.21 -19.13 1.58
CA ALA A 318 -8.31 -18.05 1.14
C ALA A 318 -7.35 -18.54 0.02
N PRO A 319 -7.17 -17.77 -1.07
CA PRO A 319 -6.23 -18.13 -2.13
C PRO A 319 -4.78 -18.19 -1.63
N ASP A 320 -3.96 -19.10 -2.17
CA ASP A 320 -2.56 -19.30 -1.73
C ASP A 320 -1.68 -18.05 -1.88
N VAL A 321 -1.97 -17.22 -2.89
CA VAL A 321 -1.28 -15.94 -3.13
C VAL A 321 -1.65 -14.89 -2.07
N CYS A 322 -2.79 -15.04 -1.40
CA CYS A 322 -3.31 -14.10 -0.43
C CYS A 322 -2.79 -14.40 0.98
N LYS A 323 -1.50 -14.12 1.21
CA LYS A 323 -0.86 -14.30 2.53
C LYS A 323 -0.46 -12.96 3.13
N CYS A 324 -0.97 -12.67 4.32
CA CYS A 324 -0.53 -11.57 5.17
C CYS A 324 0.25 -12.10 6.38
N GLY A 325 1.32 -11.39 6.76
CA GLY A 325 1.87 -11.56 8.10
C GLY A 325 0.87 -11.08 9.14
N THR A 326 0.68 -11.85 10.22
CA THR A 326 -0.23 -11.48 11.33
C THR A 326 0.50 -10.78 12.47
N SER A 327 1.83 -10.76 12.44
CA SER A 327 2.67 -10.14 13.47
C SER A 327 3.75 -9.27 12.86
N PHE A 328 4.03 -8.15 13.54
CA PHE A 328 5.20 -7.33 13.25
C PHE A 328 6.45 -8.06 13.77
N PRO A 329 7.58 -7.97 13.05
CA PRO A 329 8.81 -8.60 13.48
C PRO A 329 9.31 -7.97 14.80
N ALA A 330 9.93 -8.78 15.65
CA ALA A 330 10.54 -8.31 16.88
C ALA A 330 11.69 -7.34 16.56
N VAL A 331 11.68 -6.16 17.20
CA VAL A 331 12.67 -5.10 16.97
C VAL A 331 13.95 -5.41 17.75
N PRO A 332 15.10 -5.61 17.07
CA PRO A 332 16.38 -5.84 17.74
C PRO A 332 16.84 -4.61 18.54
N ASN A 333 17.48 -4.85 19.69
CA ASN A 333 17.94 -3.81 20.61
C ASN A 333 19.40 -3.92 21.05
N THR A 334 20.18 -4.84 20.46
CA THR A 334 21.61 -5.03 20.74
C THR A 334 22.42 -4.66 19.49
N SER A 335 23.64 -4.17 19.66
CA SER A 335 24.60 -4.04 18.54
C SER A 335 25.53 -5.25 18.56
N GLY A 336 26.02 -5.65 17.38
CA GLY A 336 27.00 -6.71 17.20
C GLY A 336 28.43 -6.20 17.32
#